data_AF-A0A815RQ54-F1
#
_entry.id   AF-A0A815RQ54-F1
#
_cell.length_a   1.000
_cell.length_b   1.000
_cell.length_c   1.000
_cell.angle_alpha   90.00
_cell.angle_beta   90.00
_cell.angle_gamma   90.00
#
_symmetry.space_group_name_H-M   'P 1'
#
loop_
_entity.id
_entity.type
_entity.pdbx_description
1 polymer ?
#
loop_
_entity_poly.entity_id
_entity_poly.type
_entity_poly.pdbx_seq_one_letter_code
_entity_poly.pdbx_strand_id
1 'polypeptide(L)'
;FLTIIIFTGLNSQIQSMKILTPTELIFEQLQTQYSSTLSCLSCSRIAIQYSKFLSIKPIAYHQVCSSYFISSNFIELLWDTEFP
;
A
#
# COMPACT_ATOMS: atom_id res chain seq x y z
N PHE A 1 -11.95 48.44 19.54
CA PHE A 1 -10.72 47.88 20.14
C PHE A 1 -10.96 46.50 20.73
N LEU A 2 -11.85 46.33 21.72
CA LEU A 2 -12.18 45.02 22.31
C LEU A 2 -12.67 43.97 21.30
N THR A 3 -13.50 44.37 20.33
CA THR A 3 -14.01 43.48 19.28
C THR A 3 -12.91 42.91 18.39
N ILE A 4 -11.89 43.71 18.06
CA ILE A 4 -10.75 43.26 17.24
C ILE A 4 -9.90 42.27 18.02
N ILE A 5 -9.65 42.51 19.31
CA ILE A 5 -8.87 41.64 20.19
C ILE A 5 -9.52 40.26 20.34
N ILE A 6 -10.85 40.23 20.52
CA ILE A 6 -11.62 38.99 20.61
C ILE A 6 -11.57 38.24 19.28
N PHE A 7 -11.76 38.96 18.16
CA PHE A 7 -11.73 38.36 16.83
C PHE A 7 -10.35 37.77 16.48
N THR A 8 -9.26 38.48 16.76
CA THR A 8 -7.91 37.95 16.50
C THR A 8 -7.51 36.85 17.47
N GLY A 9 -7.96 36.87 18.72
CA GLY A 9 -7.67 35.82 19.70
C GLY A 9 -8.42 34.50 19.46
N LEU A 10 -9.63 34.57 18.88
CA LEU A 10 -10.44 33.39 18.56
C LEU A 10 -10.14 32.78 17.18
N ASN A 11 -9.45 33.52 16.31
CA ASN A 11 -9.06 33.01 15.00
C ASN A 11 -7.85 32.07 15.13
N SER A 12 -8.14 30.77 15.27
CA SER A 12 -7.14 29.73 15.10
C SER A 12 -6.70 29.69 13.63
N GLN A 13 -5.42 29.97 13.37
CA GLN A 13 -4.87 29.87 12.01
C GLN A 13 -4.54 28.41 11.70
N ILE A 14 -5.11 27.90 10.61
CA ILE A 14 -4.76 26.58 10.07
C ILE A 14 -3.36 26.69 9.44
N GLN A 15 -2.39 25.99 10.02
CA GLN A 15 -1.04 25.88 9.44
C GLN A 15 -0.87 24.52 8.78
N SER A 16 -0.40 24.52 7.53
CA SER A 16 -0.09 23.29 6.80
C SER A 16 1.39 22.93 6.99
N MET A 17 1.67 21.82 7.66
CA MET A 17 3.03 21.29 7.80
C MET A 17 3.29 20.15 6.80
N LYS A 18 4.53 20.09 6.28
CA LYS A 18 5.00 19.01 5.40
C LYS A 18 6.12 18.26 6.08
N ILE A 19 6.00 16.94 6.16
CA ILE A 19 7.02 16.05 6.72
C ILE A 19 7.48 15.13 5.59
N LEU A 20 8.78 15.17 5.28
CA LEU A 20 9.38 14.31 4.26
C LEU A 20 9.81 13.00 4.91
N THR A 21 9.49 11.87 4.25
CA THR A 21 9.88 10.51 4.68
C THR A 21 9.64 10.25 6.18
N PRO A 22 8.40 10.35 6.68
CA PRO A 22 8.09 10.03 8.07
C PRO A 22 8.42 8.56 8.35
N THR A 23 8.86 8.25 9.56
CA THR A 23 8.90 6.87 10.04
C THR A 23 7.48 6.34 10.22
N GLU A 24 7.31 5.03 10.25
CA GLU A 24 6.01 4.38 10.47
C GLU A 24 5.34 4.86 11.77
N LEU A 25 6.10 4.92 12.87
CA LEU A 25 5.62 5.44 14.15
C LEU A 25 5.10 6.89 14.04
N ILE A 26 5.82 7.77 13.34
CA ILE A 26 5.41 9.17 13.15
C ILE A 26 4.13 9.22 12.31
N PHE A 27 4.03 8.39 11.28
CA PHE A 27 2.83 8.30 10.46
C PHE A 27 1.61 7.84 11.29
N GLU A 28 1.73 6.79 12.08
CA GLU A 28 0.63 6.26 12.91
C GLU A 28 0.15 7.29 13.94
N GLN A 29 1.07 8.01 14.58
CA GLN A 29 0.76 9.08 15.52
C GLN A 29 -0.02 10.22 14.83
N LEU A 30 0.45 10.67 13.67
CA LEU A 30 -0.19 11.74 12.91
C LEU A 30 -1.55 11.32 12.34
N GLN A 31 -1.68 10.07 11.89
CA GLN A 31 -2.95 9.50 11.44
C GLN A 31 -3.97 9.46 12.58
N THR A 32 -3.53 9.11 13.80
CA THR A 32 -4.41 9.08 14.98
C THR A 32 -4.90 10.48 15.35
N GLN A 33 -4.00 11.47 15.33
CA GLN A 33 -4.30 12.83 15.82
C GLN A 33 -4.95 13.74 14.78
N TYR A 34 -4.65 13.56 13.49
CA TYR A 34 -5.05 14.46 12.42
C TYR A 34 -5.75 13.74 11.25
N SER A 35 -6.37 12.58 11.50
CA SER A 35 -7.02 11.75 10.46
C SER A 35 -7.89 12.52 9.46
N SER A 36 -8.64 13.52 9.90
CA SER A 36 -9.55 14.31 9.07
C SER A 36 -8.87 15.38 8.21
N THR A 37 -7.62 15.74 8.49
CA THR A 37 -6.88 16.81 7.81
C THR A 37 -5.54 16.34 7.23
N LEU A 38 -5.12 15.11 7.55
CA LEU A 38 -3.90 14.50 7.04
C LEU A 38 -4.06 14.17 5.55
N SER A 39 -3.32 14.87 4.70
CA SER A 39 -3.23 14.56 3.27
C SER A 39 -1.93 13.81 2.98
N CYS A 40 -2.02 12.50 2.74
CA CYS A 40 -0.87 11.68 2.37
C CYS A 40 -0.42 12.01 0.94
N LEU A 41 0.61 12.84 0.80
CA LEU A 41 1.13 13.30 -0.49
C LEU A 41 1.83 12.19 -1.32
N SER A 42 1.87 10.94 -0.84
CA SER A 42 2.59 9.82 -1.47
C SER A 42 1.81 8.51 -1.54
N CYS A 43 0.56 8.47 -1.07
CA CYS A 43 -0.28 7.27 -1.18
C CYS A 43 -1.04 7.20 -2.51
N SER A 44 -0.41 7.60 -3.63
CA SER A 44 -1.05 7.42 -4.95
C SER A 44 -1.19 5.94 -5.30
N ARG A 45 -0.43 5.05 -4.63
CA ARG A 45 -0.58 3.60 -4.72
C ARG A 45 -0.35 2.98 -3.34
N ILE A 46 -1.35 2.27 -2.84
CA ILE A 46 -1.29 1.47 -1.60
C ILE A 46 -0.26 0.33 -1.71
N ALA A 47 0.07 -0.08 -2.95
CA ALA A 47 1.08 -1.08 -3.23
C ALA A 47 2.01 -0.61 -4.35
N ILE A 48 3.30 -0.91 -4.19
CA ILE A 48 4.28 -0.80 -5.26
C ILE A 48 4.18 -2.07 -6.10
N GLN A 49 4.00 -1.92 -7.42
CA GLN A 49 3.97 -3.06 -8.33
C GLN A 49 5.26 -3.87 -8.18
N TYR A 50 5.15 -5.19 -8.02
CA TYR A 50 6.30 -6.08 -7.84
C TYR A 50 7.34 -5.92 -8.97
N SER A 51 6.88 -5.61 -10.19
CA SER A 51 7.72 -5.29 -11.36
C SER A 51 8.66 -4.11 -11.15
N LYS A 52 8.39 -3.22 -10.19
CA LYS A 52 9.31 -2.13 -9.82
C LYS A 52 10.50 -2.60 -8.98
N PHE A 53 10.36 -3.70 -8.24
CA PHE A 53 11.43 -4.26 -7.42
C PHE A 53 12.18 -5.37 -8.14
N LEU A 54 11.47 -6.17 -8.93
CA LEU A 54 12.02 -7.32 -9.60
C LEU A 54 11.50 -7.42 -11.04
N SER A 55 12.44 -7.38 -12.00
CA SER A 55 12.17 -7.64 -13.41
C SER A 55 12.90 -8.91 -13.82
N ILE A 56 12.22 -10.06 -13.73
CA ILE A 56 12.77 -11.33 -14.20
C ILE A 56 12.59 -11.40 -15.72
N LYS A 57 13.69 -11.45 -16.46
CA LYS A 57 13.71 -11.75 -17.91
C LYS A 57 14.45 -13.08 -18.12
N PRO A 58 13.80 -14.21 -17.77
CA PRO A 58 14.47 -15.50 -17.82
C PRO A 58 14.66 -15.93 -19.28
N ILE A 59 15.82 -16.49 -19.60
CA ILE A 59 16.14 -16.99 -20.94
C ILE A 59 15.48 -18.35 -21.18
N ALA A 60 15.32 -19.14 -20.10
CA ALA A 60 14.58 -20.39 -20.10
C ALA A 60 13.93 -20.59 -18.72
N TYR A 61 12.74 -21.18 -18.71
CA TYR A 61 12.10 -21.64 -17.48
C TYR A 61 12.46 -23.10 -17.25
N HIS A 62 12.83 -23.43 -16.02
CA HIS A 62 13.00 -24.81 -15.61
C HIS A 62 11.66 -25.39 -15.18
N GLN A 63 11.36 -26.61 -15.62
CA GLN A 63 10.17 -27.32 -15.16
C GLN A 63 10.24 -27.55 -13.64
N VAL A 64 9.08 -27.51 -12.98
CA VAL A 64 8.99 -27.91 -11.58
C VAL A 64 9.30 -29.41 -11.54
N CYS A 65 10.30 -29.83 -10.76
CA CYS A 65 10.75 -31.22 -10.70
C CYS A 65 10.18 -32.01 -9.53
N SER A 66 9.66 -31.32 -8.52
CA SER A 66 9.03 -31.95 -7.36
C SER A 66 7.94 -31.04 -6.83
N SER A 67 6.70 -31.46 -7.03
CA SER A 67 5.51 -30.81 -6.51
C SER A 67 4.35 -31.80 -6.62
N TYR A 68 3.37 -31.68 -5.74
CA TYR A 68 2.12 -32.41 -5.90
C TYR A 68 1.43 -32.07 -7.23
N PHE A 69 1.56 -30.83 -7.71
CA PHE A 69 0.90 -30.35 -8.93
C PHE A 69 1.47 -30.89 -10.24
N ILE A 70 2.63 -31.56 -10.20
CA ILE A 70 3.19 -32.27 -11.35
C ILE A 70 3.04 -33.79 -11.23
N SER A 71 2.36 -34.26 -10.17
CA SER A 71 2.14 -35.69 -9.97
C SER A 71 1.10 -36.21 -10.96
N SER A 72 1.28 -37.45 -11.42
CA SER A 72 0.32 -38.11 -12.32
C SER A 72 -1.09 -38.07 -11.75
N ASN A 73 -1.25 -38.30 -10.45
CA ASN A 73 -2.55 -38.27 -9.77
C ASN A 73 -3.26 -36.92 -9.89
N PHE A 74 -2.54 -35.81 -9.70
CA PHE A 74 -3.12 -34.48 -9.82
C PHE A 74 -3.49 -34.14 -11.27
N ILE A 75 -2.67 -34.57 -12.23
CA ILE A 75 -2.92 -34.36 -13.65
C ILE A 75 -4.14 -35.16 -14.12
N GLU A 76 -4.26 -36.42 -13.69
CA GLU A 76 -5.43 -37.27 -13.92
C GLU A 76 -6.70 -36.64 -13.34
N LEU A 77 -6.64 -36.17 -12.08
CA LEU A 77 -7.77 -35.50 -11.43
C LEU A 77 -8.20 -34.22 -12.17
N LEU A 78 -7.29 -33.48 -12.80
CA LEU A 78 -7.63 -32.33 -13.63
C LEU A 78 -8.31 -32.74 -14.94
N TRP A 79 -7.81 -33.76 -15.62
CA TRP A 79 -8.34 -34.19 -16.92
C TRP A 79 -9.62 -35.01 -16.82
N ASP A 80 -9.84 -35.74 -15.72
CA ASP A 80 -11.10 -36.44 -15.45
C ASP A 80 -12.28 -35.47 -15.25
N THR A 81 -12.04 -34.18 -15.02
CA THR A 81 -13.12 -33.17 -14.95
C THR A 81 -13.60 -32.67 -16.32
N GLU A 82 -12.97 -33.09 -17.42
CA GLU A 82 -13.34 -32.68 -18.79
C GLU A 82 -14.19 -33.70 -19.58
N PHE A 83 -14.62 -34.82 -18.97
CA PHE A 83 -15.56 -35.76 -19.61
C PHE A 83 -16.77 -36.05 -18.70
N PRO A 84 -18.02 -35.78 -19.15
CA PRO A 84 -19.20 -36.37 -18.54
C PRO A 84 -19.29 -37.88 -18.76
#